data_AF-A0A1G5CNB5-F1
#
_entry.id   AF-A0A1G5CNB5-F1
#
_cell.length_a   1.000
_cell.length_b   1.000
_cell.length_c   1.000
_cell.angle_alpha   90.00
_cell.angle_beta   90.00
_cell.angle_gamma   90.00
#
_symmetry.space_group_name_H-M   'P 1'
#
loop_
_entity.id
_entity.type
_entity.pdbx_description
1 polymer ?
#
loop_
_entity_poly.entity_id
_entity_poly.type
_entity_poly.pdbx_seq_one_letter_code
_entity_poly.pdbx_strand_id
1 'polypeptide(L)'
;MALEPSRESSGSLADVVDRILDKGLVINADIAVSVAGVELLGIRIRAALASFETAAKYGLEFPSGTELQTPAWDEALSAKEHCPQCEKVLPAEELITTGCPWCGWISAKARQSNPGLTTSV
;
A
#
# COMPACT_ATOMS: atom_id res chain seq x y z
N MET A 1 -22.63 -32.01 17.79
CA MET A 1 -22.30 -30.57 17.74
C MET A 1 -21.52 -30.22 18.99
N ALA A 2 -20.21 -30.02 18.87
CA ALA A 2 -19.43 -29.36 19.91
C ALA A 2 -19.46 -27.87 19.59
N LEU A 3 -19.92 -27.04 20.55
CA LEU A 3 -19.72 -25.60 20.51
C LEU A 3 -18.26 -25.37 20.88
N GLU A 4 -17.41 -25.19 19.87
CA GLU A 4 -16.08 -24.66 20.12
C GLU A 4 -16.22 -23.21 20.60
N PRO A 5 -15.49 -22.81 21.68
CA PRO A 5 -15.43 -21.41 22.07
C PRO A 5 -14.71 -20.65 20.95
N SER A 6 -15.47 -19.90 20.17
CA SER A 6 -14.95 -18.91 19.22
C SER A 6 -14.14 -17.90 20.04
N ARG A 7 -12.82 -17.98 19.98
CA ARG A 7 -11.94 -16.97 20.54
C ARG A 7 -11.98 -15.79 19.58
N GLU A 8 -12.97 -14.93 19.78
CA GLU A 8 -13.03 -13.61 19.18
C GLU A 8 -11.82 -12.83 19.70
N SER A 9 -10.64 -13.00 19.08
CA SER A 9 -9.44 -12.19 19.34
C SER A 9 -9.52 -10.86 18.61
N SER A 10 -10.73 -10.31 18.46
CA SER A 10 -11.02 -9.07 17.78
C SER A 10 -10.67 -7.85 18.64
N GLY A 11 -9.42 -7.76 19.10
CA GLY A 11 -9.04 -6.63 19.95
C GLY A 11 -7.64 -6.61 20.53
N SER A 12 -6.68 -7.43 20.08
CA SER A 12 -5.30 -7.21 20.51
C SER A 12 -4.76 -5.92 19.88
N LEU A 13 -3.93 -5.18 20.62
CA LEU A 13 -3.28 -3.97 20.11
C LEU A 13 -2.49 -4.24 18.83
N ALA A 14 -1.90 -5.43 18.72
CA ALA A 14 -1.14 -5.84 17.53
C ALA A 14 -2.05 -5.94 16.30
N ASP A 15 -3.21 -6.59 16.43
CA ASP A 15 -4.18 -6.71 15.33
C ASP A 15 -4.74 -5.35 14.89
N VAL A 16 -4.89 -4.41 15.83
CA VAL A 16 -5.36 -3.05 15.54
C VAL A 16 -4.28 -2.26 14.80
N VAL A 17 -3.04 -2.35 15.25
CA VAL A 17 -1.91 -1.68 14.58
C VAL A 17 -1.73 -2.24 13.16
N ASP A 18 -1.76 -3.56 13.00
CA ASP A 18 -1.63 -4.23 11.70
C ASP A 18 -2.70 -3.73 10.70
N ARG A 19 -3.97 -3.66 11.14
CA ARG A 19 -5.06 -3.12 10.32
C ARG A 19 -4.89 -1.65 9.96
N ILE A 20 -4.40 -0.82 10.89
CA ILE A 20 -4.14 0.60 10.63
C ILE A 20 -3.02 0.76 9.61
N LEU A 21 -1.95 -0.05 9.70
CA LEU A 21 -0.84 0.02 8.77
C LEU A 21 -1.26 -0.47 7.37
N ASP A 22 -2.05 -1.54 7.27
CA ASP A 22 -2.52 -2.07 5.98
C ASP A 22 -3.53 -1.16 5.28
N LYS A 23 -4.57 -0.72 5.98
CA LYS A 23 -5.70 0.01 5.37
C LYS A 23 -5.58 1.53 5.47
N GLY A 24 -4.85 2.03 6.46
CA GLY A 24 -4.79 3.44 6.80
C GLY A 24 -5.90 3.91 7.74
N LEU A 25 -5.63 4.97 8.51
CA LEU A 25 -6.54 5.63 9.44
C LEU A 25 -6.48 7.15 9.23
N VAL A 26 -7.64 7.80 9.03
CA VAL A 26 -7.74 9.26 8.91
C VAL A 26 -8.35 9.85 10.19
N ILE A 27 -7.66 10.81 10.78
CA ILE A 27 -8.04 11.51 12.01
C ILE A 27 -8.39 12.95 11.66
N ASN A 28 -9.60 13.38 11.98
CA ASN A 28 -10.03 14.77 11.93
C ASN A 28 -10.19 15.27 13.37
N ALA A 29 -9.50 16.34 13.71
CA ALA A 29 -9.58 16.95 15.03
C ALA A 29 -9.78 18.46 14.89
N ASP A 30 -10.61 19.02 15.76
CA ASP A 30 -10.81 20.45 15.91
C ASP A 30 -10.48 20.87 17.35
N ILE A 31 -9.79 21.99 17.50
CA ILE A 31 -9.42 22.56 18.79
C ILE A 31 -9.91 24.00 18.80
N ALA A 32 -10.81 24.32 19.73
CA ALA A 32 -11.31 25.67 19.95
C ALA A 32 -10.83 26.22 21.30
N VAL A 33 -10.29 27.44 21.30
CA VAL A 33 -9.89 28.17 22.51
C VAL A 33 -10.85 29.35 22.69
N SER A 34 -11.59 29.35 23.80
CA SER A 34 -12.59 30.38 24.10
C SER A 34 -12.27 31.10 25.41
N VAL A 35 -12.50 32.42 25.45
CA VAL A 35 -12.33 33.25 26.65
C VAL A 35 -13.56 34.13 26.80
N ALA A 36 -14.11 34.21 28.02
CA ALA A 36 -15.29 35.04 28.32
C ALA A 36 -16.51 34.80 27.39
N GLY A 37 -16.68 33.57 26.89
CA GLY A 37 -17.80 33.21 26.03
C GLY A 37 -17.63 33.56 24.55
N VAL A 38 -16.47 34.08 24.13
CA VAL A 38 -16.11 34.26 22.71
C VAL A 38 -14.99 33.31 22.29
N GLU A 39 -15.11 32.73 21.10
CA GLU A 39 -14.11 31.84 20.51
C GLU A 39 -12.98 32.68 19.91
N LEU A 40 -11.74 32.46 20.37
CA LEU A 40 -10.56 33.22 19.95
C LEU A 40 -9.78 32.52 18.85
N LEU A 41 -9.68 31.18 18.92
CA LEU A 41 -8.86 30.40 18.00
C LEU A 41 -9.50 29.04 17.75
N GLY A 42 -9.73 28.73 16.48
CA GLY A 42 -10.11 27.39 16.01
C GLY A 42 -9.01 26.80 15.14
N ILE A 43 -8.43 25.67 15.55
CA ILE A 43 -7.45 24.90 14.77
C ILE A 43 -8.15 23.65 14.25
N ARG A 44 -8.07 23.40 12.94
CA ARG A 44 -8.54 22.17 12.31
C ARG A 44 -7.34 21.35 11.84
N ILE A 45 -7.23 20.13 12.34
CA ILE A 45 -6.15 19.19 12.05
C ILE A 45 -6.75 18.01 11.31
N ARG A 46 -6.12 17.64 10.19
CA ARG A 46 -6.39 16.40 9.46
C ARG A 46 -5.09 15.63 9.37
N ALA A 47 -5.08 14.40 9.88
CA ALA A 47 -3.91 13.54 9.85
C ALA A 47 -4.29 12.19 9.26
N ALA A 48 -3.36 11.54 8.56
CA ALA A 48 -3.50 10.17 8.08
C ALA A 48 -2.34 9.33 8.62
N LEU A 49 -2.65 8.14 9.13
CA LEU A 49 -1.70 7.14 9.59
C LEU A 49 -1.84 5.91 8.70
N ALA A 50 -0.78 5.51 8.01
CA ALA A 50 -0.79 4.34 7.14
C ALA A 50 0.63 3.80 6.96
N SER A 51 0.76 2.59 6.42
CA SER A 51 2.03 2.09 5.89
C SER A 51 2.54 2.98 4.76
N PHE A 52 3.84 2.94 4.52
CA PHE A 52 4.48 3.70 3.45
C PHE A 52 3.93 3.33 2.07
N GLU A 53 3.74 2.04 1.78
CA GLU A 53 3.15 1.56 0.53
C GLU A 53 1.73 2.11 0.32
N THR A 54 0.91 2.07 1.37
CA THR A 54 -0.45 2.61 1.38
C THR A 54 -0.45 4.12 1.18
N ALA A 55 0.44 4.85 1.87
CA ALA A 55 0.58 6.29 1.75
C ALA A 55 1.02 6.72 0.34
N ALA A 56 1.98 6.00 -0.26
CA ALA A 56 2.43 6.22 -1.64
C ALA A 56 1.31 5.92 -2.66
N LYS A 57 0.59 4.83 -2.48
CA LYS A 57 -0.55 4.44 -3.33
C LYS A 57 -1.65 5.50 -3.39
N TYR A 58 -1.93 6.15 -2.25
CA TYR A 58 -2.96 7.20 -2.17
C TYR A 58 -2.41 8.62 -2.39
N GLY A 59 -1.11 8.77 -2.67
CA GLY A 59 -0.50 10.06 -2.99
C GLY A 59 -0.46 11.03 -1.81
N LEU A 60 -0.20 10.54 -0.59
CA LEU A 60 -0.02 11.40 0.58
C LEU A 60 1.30 12.19 0.48
N GLU A 61 1.24 13.49 0.79
CA GLU A 61 2.41 14.38 0.74
C GLU A 61 3.28 14.17 1.99
N PHE A 62 4.56 13.82 1.79
CA PHE A 62 5.48 13.51 2.87
C PHE A 62 6.24 14.78 3.31
N PRO A 63 6.53 14.94 4.62
CA PRO A 63 7.28 16.09 5.12
C PRO A 63 8.70 16.14 4.52
N SER A 64 9.19 17.36 4.26
CA SER A 64 10.53 17.65 3.76
C SER A 64 11.59 17.19 4.77
N GLY A 65 12.16 16.01 4.56
CA GLY A 65 13.08 15.36 5.49
C GLY A 65 13.04 13.84 5.41
N THR A 66 12.01 13.28 4.76
CA THR A 66 11.99 11.88 4.36
C THR A 66 12.87 11.71 3.12
N GLU A 67 14.02 11.02 3.25
CA GLU A 67 14.90 10.70 2.11
C GLU A 67 14.23 9.64 1.23
N LEU A 68 13.33 10.08 0.33
CA LEU A 68 12.63 9.25 -0.66
C LEU A 68 13.56 8.53 -1.67
N GLN A 69 14.89 8.68 -1.53
CA GLN A 69 15.89 8.19 -2.48
C GLN A 69 16.76 7.04 -1.92
N THR A 70 16.49 6.51 -0.72
CA THR A 70 17.18 5.27 -0.31
C THR A 70 16.65 4.08 -1.13
N PRO A 71 17.46 3.06 -1.45
CA PRO A 71 17.03 1.92 -2.26
C PRO A 71 15.80 1.18 -1.70
N ALA A 72 15.53 1.31 -0.40
CA ALA A 72 14.32 0.80 0.24
C ALA A 72 13.03 1.51 -0.23
N TRP A 73 13.10 2.77 -0.66
CA TRP A 73 11.95 3.53 -1.19
C TRP A 73 11.61 3.11 -2.62
N ASP A 74 12.63 2.92 -3.45
CA ASP A 74 12.47 2.46 -4.84
C ASP A 74 11.79 1.08 -4.88
N GLU A 75 12.19 0.18 -3.96
CA GLU A 75 11.59 -1.15 -3.84
C GLU A 75 10.15 -1.15 -3.32
N ALA A 76 9.79 -0.21 -2.43
CA ALA A 76 8.43 -0.04 -1.91
C ALA A 76 7.50 0.69 -2.88
N LEU A 77 8.04 1.54 -3.76
CA LEU A 77 7.31 2.20 -4.84
C LEU A 77 7.14 1.33 -6.09
N SER A 78 7.96 0.28 -6.25
CA SER A 78 7.75 -0.68 -7.33
C SER A 78 6.36 -1.30 -7.19
N ALA A 79 5.47 -1.00 -8.13
CA ALA A 79 4.13 -1.56 -8.14
C ALA A 79 4.26 -3.07 -8.27
N LYS A 80 4.02 -3.83 -7.18
CA LYS A 80 4.09 -5.29 -7.19
C LYS A 80 2.74 -5.84 -7.62
N GLU A 81 2.75 -6.70 -8.62
CA GLU A 81 1.54 -7.34 -9.14
C GLU A 81 1.67 -8.86 -9.07
N HIS A 82 0.51 -9.52 -8.99
CA HIS A 82 0.41 -10.96 -8.95
C HIS A 82 0.39 -11.50 -10.38
N CYS A 83 1.25 -12.47 -10.67
CA CYS A 83 1.18 -13.16 -11.95
C CYS A 83 -0.13 -13.97 -12.05
N PRO A 84 -0.94 -13.80 -13.12
CA PRO A 84 -2.26 -14.44 -13.24
C PRO A 84 -2.22 -15.97 -13.40
N GLN A 85 -1.05 -16.58 -13.59
CA GLN A 85 -0.91 -18.02 -13.82
C GLN A 85 -0.28 -18.79 -12.66
N CYS A 86 0.61 -18.16 -11.88
CA CYS A 86 1.30 -18.81 -10.77
C CYS A 86 1.17 -18.08 -9.43
N GLU A 87 0.40 -16.99 -9.39
CA GLU A 87 0.09 -16.20 -8.18
C GLU A 87 1.32 -15.69 -7.42
N LYS A 88 2.49 -15.62 -8.09
CA LYS A 88 3.69 -15.07 -7.49
C LYS A 88 3.72 -13.56 -7.66
N VAL A 89 4.16 -12.88 -6.60
CA VAL A 89 4.32 -11.43 -6.56
C VAL A 89 5.65 -11.03 -7.18
N LEU A 90 5.60 -10.18 -8.21
CA LEU A 90 6.75 -9.63 -8.95
C LEU A 90 6.55 -8.14 -9.20
N PRO A 91 7.61 -7.37 -9.44
CA PRO A 91 7.47 -5.99 -9.90
C PRO A 91 6.71 -5.95 -11.24
N ALA A 92 5.71 -5.08 -11.33
CA ALA A 92 4.84 -4.92 -12.50
C ALA A 92 5.67 -4.63 -13.75
N GLU A 93 6.75 -3.86 -13.62
CA GLU A 93 7.67 -3.55 -14.72
C GLU A 93 8.20 -4.83 -15.39
N GLU A 94 8.61 -5.84 -14.60
CA GLU A 94 9.11 -7.12 -15.13
C GLU A 94 7.99 -7.95 -15.75
N LEU A 95 6.84 -8.04 -15.10
CA LEU A 95 5.67 -8.77 -15.63
C LEU A 95 5.19 -8.21 -16.97
N ILE A 96 5.24 -6.88 -17.11
CA ILE A 96 4.76 -6.17 -18.29
C ILE A 96 5.78 -6.26 -19.44
N THR A 97 7.08 -6.17 -19.16
CA THR A 97 8.13 -6.08 -20.20
C THR A 97 8.71 -7.43 -20.61
N THR A 98 8.97 -8.31 -19.63
CA THR A 98 9.72 -9.56 -19.83
C THR A 98 8.84 -10.79 -19.64
N GLY A 99 7.84 -10.71 -18.76
CA GLY A 99 6.99 -11.84 -18.36
C GLY A 99 7.46 -12.47 -17.04
N CYS A 100 6.72 -13.46 -16.55
CA CYS A 100 7.01 -14.10 -15.27
C CYS A 100 8.15 -15.12 -15.41
N PRO A 101 9.28 -14.96 -14.68
CA PRO A 101 10.44 -15.84 -14.79
C PRO A 101 10.22 -17.23 -14.19
N TRP A 102 9.20 -17.41 -13.35
CA TRP A 102 8.94 -18.70 -12.70
C TRP A 102 8.04 -19.63 -13.50
N CYS A 103 7.05 -19.10 -14.22
CA CYS A 103 6.08 -19.91 -14.98
C CYS A 103 6.15 -19.71 -16.49
N GLY A 104 6.94 -18.74 -16.96
CA GLY A 104 7.05 -18.41 -18.39
C GLY A 104 5.84 -17.68 -18.96
N TRP A 105 4.95 -17.14 -18.12
CA TRP A 105 3.81 -16.33 -18.58
C TRP A 105 4.31 -15.03 -19.22
N ILE A 106 3.75 -14.66 -20.37
CA ILE A 106 4.15 -13.47 -21.13
C ILE A 106 2.93 -12.56 -21.31
N SER A 107 3.05 -11.29 -20.92
CA SER A 107 2.00 -10.29 -21.11
C SER A 107 1.78 -9.97 -22.60
N ALA A 108 0.59 -9.46 -22.94
CA ALA A 108 0.33 -9.01 -24.31
C ALA A 108 1.30 -7.91 -24.76
N LYS A 109 1.75 -7.05 -23.83
CA LYS A 109 2.70 -5.97 -24.10
C LYS A 109 4.11 -6.51 -24.33
N ALA A 110 4.58 -7.46 -23.53
CA ALA A 110 5.89 -8.10 -23.69
C ALA A 110 6.02 -8.82 -25.06
N ARG A 111 4.93 -9.42 -25.56
CA ARG A 111 4.89 -10.00 -26.91
C ARG A 111 5.03 -8.95 -28.02
N GLN A 112 4.57 -7.73 -27.79
CA GLN A 112 4.64 -6.64 -28.77
C GLN A 112 6.00 -5.94 -28.76
N SER A 113 6.65 -5.81 -27.60
CA SER A 113 7.97 -5.17 -27.47
C SER A 113 9.12 -6.05 -27.97
N ASN A 114 8.94 -7.37 -28.03
CA ASN A 114 9.94 -8.28 -28.57
C ASN A 114 9.31 -9.35 -29.51
N PRO A 115 9.19 -9.06 -30.83
CA PRO A 115 8.54 -9.96 -31.78
C PRO A 115 9.27 -11.31 -32.00
N GLY A 116 10.46 -11.51 -31.41
CA GLY A 116 11.24 -12.74 -31.50
C GLY A 116 10.80 -13.89 -30.57
N LEU A 117 9.93 -13.67 -29.58
CA LEU A 117 9.51 -14.73 -28.63
C LEU A 117 8.43 -15.68 -29.18
N THR A 118 7.95 -15.48 -30.42
CA THR A 118 6.88 -16.32 -31.02
C THR A 118 7.40 -17.55 -31.78
N THR A 119 8.72 -17.75 -31.85
CA THR A 119 9.30 -18.92 -32.53
C THR A 119 9.89 -19.90 -31.52
N SER A 120 9.02 -20.71 -30.92
CA SER A 120 9.40 -22.06 -30.50
C SER A 120 8.28 -23.00 -30.92
N VAL A 121 8.68 -23.94 -31.78
CA VAL A 121 7.95 -25.06 -32.38
C VAL A 121 7.47 -26.04 -31.31
#